data_AF-A0A5C5V9H0-F1
#
_entry.id   AF-A0A5C5V9H0-F1
#
_cell.length_a   1.000
_cell.length_b   1.000
_cell.length_c   1.000
_cell.angle_alpha   90.00
_cell.angle_beta   90.00
_cell.angle_gamma   90.00
#
_symmetry.space_group_name_H-M   'P 1'
#
loop_
_entity.id
_entity.type
_entity.pdbx_description
1 polymer ?
#
loop_
_entity_poly.entity_id
_entity_poly.type
_entity_poly.pdbx_seq_one_letter_code
_entity_poly.pdbx_strand_id
1 'polypeptide(L)'
;MTYCIPPEYEHVLSDSVARGGFASPDEALRHALELLAAEQGRPTPVGNHRPDAWAASFRRWAEGHPSGDHHVDADRQSIYDDRGV
;
A
#
# COMPACT_ATOMS: atom_id res chain seq x y z
N MET A 1 11.65 9.09 -4.24
CA MET A 1 10.36 9.57 -3.69
C MET A 1 10.68 10.70 -2.74
N THR A 2 10.04 11.85 -2.88
CA THR A 2 10.27 13.02 -2.02
C THR A 2 9.01 13.27 -1.21
N TYR A 3 9.10 13.12 0.11
CA TYR A 3 7.99 13.39 1.02
C TYR A 3 8.17 14.79 1.60
N CYS A 4 7.18 15.67 1.42
CA CYS A 4 7.12 16.94 2.15
C CYS A 4 6.62 16.66 3.56
N ILE A 5 7.55 16.61 4.51
CA ILE A 5 7.24 16.47 5.93
C ILE A 5 7.12 17.87 6.53
N PRO A 6 6.03 18.18 7.25
CA PRO A 6 5.94 19.45 7.96
C PRO A 6 7.11 19.64 8.95
N PRO A 7 7.64 20.86 9.12
CA PRO A 7 8.83 21.13 9.95
C PRO A 7 8.71 20.61 11.38
N GLU A 8 7.49 20.62 11.93
CA GLU A 8 7.19 20.12 13.27
C GLU A 8 7.49 18.63 13.47
N TYR A 9 7.44 17.82 12.40
CA TYR A 9 7.72 16.38 12.46
C TYR A 9 9.16 16.03 12.10
N GLU A 10 9.87 16.93 11.42
CA GLU A 10 11.28 16.75 11.08
C GLU A 10 12.16 16.69 12.35
N HIS A 11 11.80 17.48 13.37
CA HIS A 11 12.46 17.41 14.67
C HIS A 11 12.27 16.06 15.36
N VAL A 12 11.09 15.45 15.25
CA VAL A 12 10.78 14.14 15.86
C VAL A 12 11.61 13.03 15.22
N LEU A 13 11.73 13.04 13.88
CA LEU A 13 12.59 12.10 13.17
C LEU A 13 14.05 12.29 13.53
N SER A 14 14.52 13.53 13.61
CA SER A 14 15.90 13.85 13.99
C SER A 14 16.23 13.43 15.42
N ASP A 15 15.31 13.65 16.37
CA ASP A 15 15.46 13.25 17.77
C ASP A 15 15.48 11.72 17.91
N SER A 16 14.66 11.00 17.13
CA SER A 16 14.66 9.53 17.12
C SER A 16 15.99 8.93 16.66
N VAL A 17 16.65 9.57 15.70
CA VAL A 17 17.99 9.18 15.21
C VAL A 17 19.06 9.55 16.23
N ALA A 18 18.99 10.76 16.81
CA ALA A 18 19.94 11.22 17.82
C ALA A 18 19.94 10.34 19.09
N ARG A 19 18.79 9.75 19.43
CA ARG A 19 18.64 8.80 20.53
C ARG A 19 19.07 7.37 20.17
N GLY A 20 19.51 7.14 18.94
CA GLY A 20 19.93 5.83 18.44
C GLY A 20 18.78 4.87 18.16
N GLY A 21 17.54 5.37 18.02
CA GLY A 21 16.39 4.54 17.67
C GLY A 21 16.42 4.07 16.22
N PHE A 22 17.03 4.86 15.32
CA PHE A 22 17.16 4.56 13.90
C PHE A 22 18.51 5.08 13.37
N ALA A 23 19.04 4.46 12.31
CA ALA A 23 20.32 4.86 11.71
C ALA A 23 20.18 6.11 10.83
N SER A 24 18.97 6.44 10.38
CA SER A 24 18.70 7.63 9.55
C SER A 24 17.27 8.15 9.69
N PRO A 25 17.01 9.43 9.35
CA PRO A 25 15.65 9.99 9.36
C PRO A 25 14.71 9.27 8.37
N ASP A 26 15.24 8.79 7.25
CA ASP A 26 14.49 8.05 6.24
C ASP A 26 14.01 6.69 6.77
N GLU A 27 14.85 6.01 7.56
CA GLU A 27 14.47 4.77 8.25
C GLU A 27 13.40 5.00 9.31
N ALA A 28 13.54 6.06 10.11
CA ALA A 28 12.53 6.45 11.09
C ALA A 28 11.18 6.77 10.42
N LEU A 29 11.20 7.48 9.27
CA LEU A 29 10.01 7.81 8.50
C LEU A 29 9.33 6.55 7.96
N ARG A 30 10.10 5.64 7.37
CA ARG A 30 9.57 4.39 6.82
C ARG A 30 8.88 3.57 7.91
N HIS A 31 9.52 3.46 9.07
CA HIS A 31 8.94 2.75 10.21
C HIS A 31 7.63 3.40 10.71
N ALA A 32 7.57 4.74 10.76
CA ALA A 32 6.34 5.45 11.12
C ALA A 32 5.20 5.18 10.11
N LEU A 33 5.51 5.12 8.81
CA LEU A 33 4.53 4.78 7.77
C LEU A 33 4.06 3.34 7.87
N GLU A 34 4.95 2.40 8.21
CA GLU A 34 4.58 0.99 8.44
C GLU A 34 3.64 0.84 9.64
N LEU A 35 3.89 1.55 10.74
CA LEU A 35 3.00 1.56 11.90
C LEU A 35 1.63 2.16 11.56
N LEU A 36 1.61 3.26 10.81
CA LEU A 36 0.36 3.86 10.34
C LEU A 36 -0.42 2.90 9.43
N ALA A 37 0.27 2.23 8.51
CA ALA A 37 -0.33 1.24 7.63
C ALA A 37 -0.86 0.03 8.41
N ALA A 38 -0.19 -0.40 9.47
CA ALA A 38 -0.68 -1.47 10.35
C ALA A 38 -1.92 -1.05 11.14
N GLU A 39 -1.97 0.20 11.62
CA GLU A 39 -3.11 0.77 12.35
C GLU A 39 -4.33 0.95 11.42
N GLN A 40 -4.12 1.51 10.23
CA GLN A 40 -5.16 1.72 9.23
C GLN A 40 -5.57 0.43 8.51
N GLY A 41 -4.62 -0.48 8.33
CA GLY A 41 -4.77 -1.74 7.63
C GLY A 41 -5.32 -2.85 8.50
N ARG A 42 -5.66 -2.60 9.77
CA ARG A 42 -6.40 -3.55 10.60
C ARG A 42 -7.74 -3.79 9.89
N PRO A 43 -7.93 -4.94 9.21
CA PRO A 43 -9.17 -5.19 8.53
C PRO A 43 -10.21 -5.33 9.64
N THR A 44 -11.20 -4.45 9.65
CA THR A 44 -12.47 -4.82 10.26
C THR A 44 -12.83 -6.17 9.65
N PRO A 45 -13.10 -7.22 10.45
CA PRO A 45 -13.43 -8.53 9.90
C PRO A 45 -14.52 -8.30 8.88
N VAL A 46 -14.23 -8.62 7.62
CA VAL A 46 -15.13 -8.45 6.48
C VAL A 46 -16.24 -9.47 6.72
N GLY A 47 -17.21 -9.08 7.55
CA GLY A 47 -18.28 -9.96 7.99
C GLY A 47 -19.04 -10.40 6.77
N ASN A 48 -19.19 -11.73 6.59
CA ASN A 48 -19.95 -12.42 5.55
C ASN A 48 -20.79 -11.50 4.65
N HIS A 49 -20.12 -10.78 3.72
CA HIS A 49 -20.85 -10.03 2.72
C HIS A 49 -21.38 -11.07 1.75
N ARG A 50 -22.70 -11.06 1.51
CA ARG A 50 -23.28 -11.84 0.41
C ARG A 50 -22.48 -11.52 -0.87
N PRO A 51 -22.19 -12.50 -1.73
CA PRO A 51 -21.33 -12.33 -2.91
C PRO A 51 -21.65 -11.08 -3.74
N ASP A 52 -22.93 -10.73 -3.86
CA ASP A 52 -23.40 -9.56 -4.61
C ASP A 52 -22.95 -8.22 -3.98
N ALA A 53 -22.94 -8.12 -2.65
CA ALA A 53 -22.53 -6.91 -1.94
C ALA A 53 -21.01 -6.68 -2.07
N TRP A 54 -20.23 -7.76 -2.11
CA TRP A 54 -18.79 -7.69 -2.38
C TRP A 54 -18.52 -7.25 -3.81
N ALA A 55 -19.20 -7.87 -4.79
CA ALA A 55 -19.03 -7.54 -6.21
C ALA A 55 -19.36 -6.07 -6.52
N ALA A 56 -20.43 -5.53 -5.91
CA ALA A 56 -20.79 -4.12 -6.06
C ALA A 56 -19.74 -3.18 -5.45
N SER A 57 -19.21 -3.52 -4.27
CA SER A 57 -18.17 -2.74 -3.59
C SER A 57 -16.86 -2.71 -4.39
N PHE A 58 -16.46 -3.86 -4.94
CA PHE A 58 -15.29 -3.97 -5.79
C PHE A 58 -15.43 -3.15 -7.09
N ARG A 59 -16.59 -3.23 -7.76
CA ARG A 59 -16.85 -2.45 -8.98
C ARG A 59 -16.75 -0.95 -8.73
N ARG A 60 -17.34 -0.47 -7.62
CA ARG A 60 -17.27 0.94 -7.22
C ARG A 60 -15.84 1.39 -6.91
N TRP A 61 -15.02 0.52 -6.30
CA TRP A 61 -13.61 0.80 -6.06
C TRP A 61 -12.84 0.91 -7.39
N ALA A 62 -13.05 -0.03 -8.31
CA ALA A 62 -12.38 -0.08 -9.60
C ALA A 62 -12.70 1.15 -10.48
N GLU A 63 -13.96 1.60 -10.49
CA GLU A 63 -14.37 2.80 -11.22
C GLU A 63 -13.72 4.09 -10.69
N GLY A 64 -13.38 4.13 -9.39
CA GLY A 64 -12.73 5.27 -8.75
C GLY A 64 -11.19 5.21 -8.76
N HIS A 65 -10.59 4.11 -9.25
CA HIS A 65 -9.14 3.95 -9.28
C HIS A 65 -8.59 4.20 -10.68
N PRO A 66 -7.57 5.07 -10.82
CA PRO A 66 -6.93 5.28 -12.11
C PRO A 66 -6.28 3.98 -12.59
N SER A 67 -6.53 3.62 -13.85
CA SER A 67 -5.83 2.53 -14.53
C SER A 67 -4.34 2.84 -14.52
N GLY A 68 -3.52 1.96 -13.94
CA GLY A 68 -2.08 2.06 -14.12
C GLY A 68 -1.69 1.76 -15.56
N ASP A 69 -0.59 2.33 -16.05
CA ASP A 69 -0.01 2.03 -17.39
C ASP A 69 0.53 0.58 -17.51
N HIS A 70 0.23 -0.27 -16.54
CA HIS A 70 0.65 -1.66 -16.52
C HIS A 70 -0.33 -2.51 -17.34
N HIS A 71 0.12 -2.97 -18.50
CA HIS A 71 -0.65 -3.92 -19.30
C HIS A 71 -0.59 -5.30 -18.65
N VAL A 72 -1.76 -5.83 -18.31
CA VAL A 72 -1.95 -7.24 -17.93
C VAL A 72 -2.77 -7.88 -19.03
N ASP A 73 -2.17 -8.81 -19.77
CA ASP A 73 -2.91 -9.64 -20.71
C ASP A 73 -3.83 -10.59 -19.93
N ALA A 74 -5.10 -10.62 -20.32
CA ALA A 74 -6.10 -11.50 -19.72
C ALA A 74 -6.17 -12.87 -20.42
N ASP A 75 -5.41 -13.07 -21.50
CA ASP A 75 -5.39 -14.33 -22.21
C ASP A 75 -4.72 -15.42 -21.36
N ARG A 76 -5.50 -16.45 -21.05
CA ARG A 76 -5.02 -17.64 -20.37
C ARG A 76 -3.91 -18.33 -21.16
N GLN A 77 -3.93 -18.23 -22.49
CA GLN A 77 -2.93 -18.85 -23.37
C GLN A 77 -1.55 -18.20 -23.17
N SER A 78 -1.50 -16.89 -22.96
CA SER A 78 -0.29 -16.09 -22.66
C SER A 78 0.49 -16.61 -21.43
N ILE A 79 -0.22 -17.24 -20.48
CA ILE A 79 0.38 -17.86 -19.28
C ILE A 79 1.17 -19.14 -19.62
N TYR A 80 0.81 -19.82 -20.71
CA TYR A 80 1.39 -21.10 -21.11
C TYR A 80 2.29 -21.00 -22.35
N ASP A 81 2.29 -19.88 -23.06
CA ASP A 81 3.08 -19.71 -24.28
C ASP A 81 4.60 -19.81 -24.04
N ASP A 82 5.09 -19.46 -22.85
CA ASP A 82 6.51 -19.60 -22.45
C ASP A 82 6.85 -21.01 -21.91
N ARG A 83 5.91 -21.97 -21.97
CA ARG A 83 6.09 -23.34 -21.47
C ARG A 83 6.24 -24.41 -22.54
N GLY A 84 6.40 -24.02 -23.81
CA GLY A 84 6.86 -24.89 -24.91
C GLY A 84 6.19 -26.26 -24.97
N VAL A 85 5.02 -26.32 -25.62
CA VAL A 85 4.46 -27.58 -26.15
C VAL A 85 4.92 -27.81 -27.58
#